data_AF-A0A835PC20-F1
#
_entry.id   AF-A0A835PC20-F1
#
_cell.length_a   1.000
_cell.length_b   1.000
_cell.length_c   1.000
_cell.angle_alpha   90.00
_cell.angle_beta   90.00
_cell.angle_gamma   90.00
#
_symmetry.space_group_name_H-M   'P 1'
#
loop_
_entity.id
_entity.type
_entity.pdbx_description
1 polymer ?
#
loop_
_entity_poly.entity_id
_entity_poly.type
_entity_poly.pdbx_seq_one_letter_code
_entity_poly.pdbx_strand_id
1 'polypeptide(L)'
;MDLQLPNVIYQGVILRPGFIHGTRQVGGIKIPLGVVGSPLEMILQHAKPLSKVPVFGPLFTPPVSVAAVSRVAVRAATDQVFPPGIVDVYGILRYGGEQR
;
A
#
# COMPACT_ATOMS: atom_id res chain seq x y z
N MET A 1 -41.63 -6.23 -17.80
CA MET A 1 -40.90 -5.73 -16.61
C MET A 1 -39.45 -6.13 -16.81
N ASP A 2 -38.71 -5.31 -17.55
CA ASP A 2 -37.29 -5.50 -17.76
C ASP A 2 -36.55 -5.27 -16.44
N LEU A 3 -36.05 -6.35 -15.85
CA LEU A 3 -35.02 -6.27 -14.82
C LEU A 3 -33.75 -5.77 -15.51
N GLN A 4 -33.59 -4.45 -15.57
CA GLN A 4 -32.30 -3.82 -15.81
C GLN A 4 -31.41 -4.24 -14.64
N LEU A 5 -30.74 -5.39 -14.79
CA LEU A 5 -29.70 -5.82 -13.87
C LEU A 5 -28.71 -4.64 -13.80
N PRO A 6 -28.41 -4.10 -12.61
CA PRO A 6 -27.42 -3.05 -12.49
C PRO A 6 -26.17 -3.59 -13.17
N ASN A 7 -25.63 -2.83 -14.13
CA ASN A 7 -24.40 -3.16 -14.83
C ASN A 7 -23.26 -3.04 -13.80
N VAL A 8 -23.10 -4.05 -12.96
CA VAL A 8 -21.99 -4.14 -12.02
C VAL A 8 -20.80 -4.62 -12.85
N ILE A 9 -20.12 -3.68 -13.49
CA ILE A 9 -18.82 -4.01 -14.07
C ILE A 9 -17.92 -4.34 -12.89
N TYR A 10 -17.53 -5.62 -12.75
CA TYR A 10 -16.56 -6.08 -11.75
C TYR A 10 -15.18 -5.49 -12.09
N GLN A 11 -15.02 -4.20 -11.82
CA GLN A 11 -13.80 -3.44 -11.98
C GLN A 11 -12.98 -3.57 -10.69
N GLY A 12 -12.24 -4.67 -10.59
CA GLY A 12 -11.37 -4.92 -9.45
C GLY A 12 -10.15 -4.00 -9.43
N VAL A 13 -9.75 -3.59 -8.23
CA VAL A 13 -8.53 -2.79 -8.00
C VAL A 13 -7.56 -3.59 -7.14
N ILE A 14 -6.31 -3.69 -7.60
CA ILE A 14 -5.23 -4.36 -6.87
C ILE A 14 -4.25 -3.29 -6.39
N LEU A 15 -4.15 -3.10 -5.09
CA LEU A 15 -3.18 -2.22 -4.47
C LEU A 15 -1.83 -2.93 -4.35
N ARG A 16 -0.77 -2.35 -4.93
CA ARG A 16 0.62 -2.82 -4.82
C ARG A 16 1.48 -1.78 -4.09
N PRO A 17 1.26 -1.61 -2.77
CA PRO A 17 2.11 -0.73 -1.98
C PRO A 17 3.54 -1.26 -1.89
N GLY A 18 4.50 -0.34 -1.73
CA GLY A 18 5.86 -0.65 -1.37
C GLY A 18 5.98 -0.78 0.15
N PHE A 19 6.97 -0.11 0.73
CA PHE A 19 7.10 -0.08 2.18
C PHE A 19 5.96 0.70 2.85
N ILE A 20 5.19 0.07 3.74
CA ILE A 20 4.06 0.70 4.44
C ILE A 20 4.47 1.12 5.85
N HIS A 21 4.27 2.40 6.21
CA HIS A 21 4.54 2.92 7.55
C HIS A 21 3.31 3.55 8.22
N GLY A 22 3.30 3.56 9.55
CA GLY A 22 2.20 4.10 10.36
C GLY A 22 2.14 3.45 11.74
N THR A 23 1.09 3.73 12.52
CA THR A 23 0.86 3.11 13.83
C THR A 23 -0.29 2.10 13.77
N ARG A 24 -0.03 0.85 14.13
CA ARG A 24 -1.04 -0.21 14.32
C ARG A 24 -1.41 -0.29 15.79
N GLN A 25 -2.70 -0.38 16.10
CA GLN A 25 -3.11 -0.85 17.41
C GLN A 25 -3.22 -2.37 17.40
N VAL A 26 -2.45 -3.04 18.25
CA VAL A 26 -2.56 -4.48 18.49
C VAL A 26 -2.70 -4.67 20.00
N GLY A 27 -3.83 -5.23 20.44
CA GLY A 27 -4.07 -5.52 21.86
C GLY A 27 -4.04 -4.30 22.78
N GLY A 28 -4.54 -3.14 22.34
CA GLY A 28 -4.56 -1.90 23.13
C GLY A 28 -3.26 -1.09 23.14
N ILE A 29 -2.19 -1.59 22.51
CA ILE A 29 -0.90 -0.89 22.38
C ILE A 29 -0.75 -0.35 20.94
N LYS A 30 -0.41 0.94 20.82
CA LYS A 30 -0.06 1.58 19.53
C LYS A 30 1.38 1.21 19.16
N ILE A 31 1.54 0.20 18.30
CA ILE A 31 2.81 -0.22 17.75
C ILE A 31 3.04 0.51 16.42
N PRO A 32 4.08 1.35 16.27
CA PRO A 32 4.47 1.84 14.95
C PRO A 32 4.85 0.65 14.05
N LEU A 33 4.05 0.35 13.02
CA LEU A 33 4.37 -0.58 11.93
C LEU A 33 5.70 -0.24 11.24
N GLY A 34 6.16 1.01 11.38
CA GLY A 34 7.50 1.43 11.00
C GLY A 34 8.63 0.87 11.87
N VAL A 35 8.37 0.08 12.92
CA VAL A 35 9.37 -0.63 13.73
C VAL A 35 9.39 -2.14 13.44
N VAL A 36 8.27 -2.70 13.01
CA VAL A 36 8.17 -4.13 12.65
C VAL A 36 8.59 -4.38 11.19
N GLY A 37 8.40 -3.40 10.30
CA GLY A 37 8.77 -3.52 8.88
C GLY A 37 10.17 -3.02 8.54
N SER A 38 10.45 -1.72 8.69
CA SER A 38 11.65 -1.08 8.12
C SER A 38 12.96 -1.23 8.93
N PRO A 39 12.95 -1.24 10.29
CA PRO A 39 14.18 -1.39 11.07
C PRO A 39 14.58 -2.85 11.19
N LEU A 40 13.63 -3.79 11.30
CA LEU A 40 13.96 -5.21 11.38
C LEU A 40 14.54 -5.73 10.06
N GLU A 41 14.01 -5.28 8.92
CA GLU A 41 14.56 -5.59 7.60
C GLU A 41 15.97 -5.00 7.44
N MET A 42 16.20 -3.75 7.88
CA MET A 42 17.52 -3.13 7.89
C MET A 42 18.51 -3.87 8.81
N ILE A 43 18.10 -4.25 10.02
CA ILE A 43 18.93 -5.01 10.97
C ILE A 43 19.25 -6.41 10.43
N LEU A 44 18.27 -7.08 9.81
CA LEU A 44 18.46 -8.40 9.20
C LEU A 44 19.34 -8.36 7.93
N GLN A 45 19.31 -7.25 7.19
CA GLN A 45 20.25 -6.95 6.10
C GLN A 45 21.67 -6.72 6.62
N HIS A 46 21.85 -6.04 7.75
CA HIS A 46 23.17 -5.84 8.38
C HIS A 46 23.71 -7.12 9.05
N ALA A 47 22.84 -8.08 9.40
CA ALA A 47 23.22 -9.37 9.99
C ALA A 47 23.57 -10.47 8.96
N LYS A 48 23.42 -10.21 7.66
CA LYS A 48 23.83 -11.12 6.58
C LYS A 48 25.08 -10.61 5.87
N PRO A 49 26.29 -10.76 6.43
CA PRO A 49 27.50 -10.20 5.84
C PRO A 49 28.00 -10.96 4.60
N LEU A 50 27.20 -11.81 3.94
CA LEU A 50 27.70 -12.62 2.81
C LEU A 50 26.56 -13.23 1.95
N SER A 51 26.00 -12.46 1.01
CA SER A 51 25.54 -12.99 -0.31
C SER A 51 24.80 -11.93 -1.14
N LYS A 52 25.52 -11.38 -2.12
CA LYS A 52 25.04 -11.02 -3.47
C LYS A 52 23.65 -10.35 -3.53
N VAL A 53 23.66 -9.05 -3.23
CA VAL A 53 22.91 -7.96 -3.88
C VAL A 53 21.67 -8.36 -4.72
N PRO A 54 20.46 -8.22 -4.14
CA PRO A 54 19.26 -7.92 -4.93
C PRO A 54 18.51 -6.68 -4.38
N VAL A 55 19.22 -5.72 -3.74
CA VAL A 55 18.61 -4.71 -2.85
C VAL A 55 18.41 -3.32 -3.50
N PHE A 56 18.59 -3.14 -4.80
CA PHE A 56 18.37 -1.82 -5.40
C PHE A 56 16.89 -1.52 -5.66
N GLY A 57 16.01 -2.52 -5.78
CA GLY A 57 14.57 -2.29 -6.07
C GLY A 57 13.79 -1.65 -4.91
N PRO A 58 13.80 -2.24 -3.70
CA PRO A 58 13.03 -1.73 -2.55
C PRO A 58 13.56 -0.41 -1.99
N LEU A 59 14.85 -0.09 -2.20
CA LEU A 59 15.47 1.13 -1.68
C LEU A 59 14.97 2.40 -2.39
N PHE A 60 14.58 2.31 -3.66
CA PHE A 60 14.08 3.46 -4.44
C PHE A 60 12.56 3.60 -4.46
N THR A 61 11.81 2.63 -3.91
CA THR A 61 10.35 2.79 -3.79
C THR A 61 10.03 3.71 -2.62
N PRO A 62 9.32 4.83 -2.84
CA PRO A 62 9.00 5.74 -1.76
C PRO A 62 8.12 5.03 -0.70
N PRO A 63 8.38 5.26 0.59
CA PRO A 63 7.53 4.73 1.65
C PRO A 63 6.13 5.36 1.54
N VAL A 64 5.08 4.54 1.77
CA VAL A 64 3.67 4.96 1.72
C VAL A 64 3.04 4.85 3.10
N SER A 65 2.22 5.84 3.49
CA SER A 65 1.54 5.74 4.78
C SER A 65 0.34 4.78 4.72
N VAL A 66 0.07 4.10 5.83
CA VAL A 66 -1.17 3.30 5.99
C VAL A 66 -2.42 4.16 5.70
N ALA A 67 -2.37 5.46 6.05
CA ALA A 67 -3.46 6.39 5.78
C ALA A 67 -3.70 6.56 4.28
N ALA A 68 -2.66 6.79 3.48
CA ALA A 68 -2.79 6.89 2.03
C ALA A 68 -3.32 5.59 1.41
N VAL A 69 -2.74 4.43 1.76
CA VAL A 69 -3.22 3.12 1.29
C VAL A 69 -4.70 2.92 1.62
N SER A 70 -5.12 3.24 2.85
CA SER A 70 -6.51 3.11 3.29
C SER A 70 -7.47 4.02 2.53
N ARG A 71 -7.07 5.27 2.24
CA ARG A 71 -7.87 6.21 1.45
C ARG A 71 -8.08 5.69 0.04
N VAL A 72 -7.02 5.17 -0.59
CA VAL A 72 -7.12 4.60 -1.95
C VAL A 72 -7.98 3.35 -1.96
N ALA A 73 -7.85 2.48 -0.96
CA ALA A 73 -8.71 1.30 -0.82
C ALA A 73 -10.19 1.66 -0.68
N VAL A 74 -10.50 2.67 0.16
CA VAL A 74 -11.88 3.15 0.34
C VAL A 74 -12.40 3.74 -0.97
N ARG A 75 -11.64 4.64 -1.61
CA ARG A 75 -12.04 5.24 -2.90
C ARG A 75 -12.23 4.19 -3.99
N ALA A 76 -11.35 3.21 -4.08
CA ALA A 76 -11.49 2.10 -5.01
C ALA A 76 -12.75 1.26 -4.77
N ALA A 77 -13.26 1.20 -3.54
CA ALA A 77 -14.47 0.48 -3.19
C ALA A 77 -15.75 1.33 -3.33
N THR A 78 -15.66 2.65 -3.15
CA THR A 78 -16.83 3.54 -3.12
C THR A 78 -17.05 4.33 -4.40
N ASP A 79 -15.98 4.72 -5.09
CA ASP A 79 -16.05 5.65 -6.21
C ASP A 79 -16.20 4.86 -7.51
N GLN A 80 -17.36 4.99 -8.16
CA GLN A 80 -17.65 4.30 -9.42
C GLN A 80 -16.74 4.72 -10.59
N VAL A 81 -16.02 5.83 -10.44
CA VAL A 81 -15.11 6.40 -11.46
C VAL A 81 -13.65 6.00 -11.18
N PHE A 82 -13.37 5.30 -10.08
CA PHE A 82 -12.01 4.89 -9.76
C PHE A 82 -11.49 3.89 -10.80
N PRO A 83 -10.28 4.08 -11.36
CA PRO A 83 -9.81 3.24 -12.45
C PRO A 83 -9.59 1.78 -12.00
N PRO A 84 -10.07 0.80 -12.77
CA PRO A 84 -9.79 -0.61 -12.52
C PRO A 84 -8.31 -0.92 -12.75
N GLY A 85 -7.85 -2.00 -12.12
CA GLY A 85 -6.53 -2.55 -12.36
C GLY A 85 -5.55 -2.32 -11.21
N ILE A 86 -4.27 -2.25 -11.56
CA ILE A 86 -3.19 -2.22 -10.57
C ILE A 86 -2.88 -0.77 -10.20
N VAL A 87 -2.98 -0.46 -8.90
CA VAL A 87 -2.54 0.82 -8.34
C VAL A 87 -1.22 0.58 -7.62
N ASP A 88 -0.13 1.04 -8.23
CA ASP A 88 1.22 0.94 -7.69
C ASP A 88 1.51 2.04 -6.65
N VAL A 89 2.75 2.08 -6.16
CA VAL A 89 3.21 3.04 -5.15
C VAL A 89 2.92 4.48 -5.56
N TYR A 90 3.20 4.85 -6.81
CA TYR A 90 2.96 6.22 -7.30
C TYR A 90 1.47 6.52 -7.44
N GLY A 91 0.68 5.56 -7.89
CA GLY A 91 -0.78 5.66 -7.88
C GLY A 91 -1.33 5.86 -6.46
N ILE A 92 -0.78 5.15 -5.47
CA ILE A 92 -1.17 5.30 -4.07
C ILE A 92 -0.85 6.72 -3.56
N LEU A 93 0.33 7.24 -3.84
CA LEU A 93 0.73 8.60 -3.44
C LEU A 93 -0.17 9.66 -4.10
N ARG A 94 -0.53 9.46 -5.37
CA ARG A 94 -1.41 10.36 -6.14
C ARG A 94 -2.85 10.34 -5.61
N TYR A 95 -3.44 9.16 -5.47
CA TYR A 95 -4.84 9.04 -5.03
C TYR A 95 -5.04 9.19 -3.52
N GLY A 96 -3.99 8.94 -2.73
CA GLY A 96 -3.97 9.04 -1.27
C GLY A 96 -3.77 10.45 -0.72
N GLY A 97 -3.40 11.41 -1.58
CA GLY A 97 -3.17 12.82 -1.22
C GLY A 97 -1.81 13.06 -0.55
N GLU A 98 -0.81 12.26 -0.89
CA GLU A 98 0.58 12.40 -0.40
C GLU A 98 1.50 13.12 -1.41
N GLN A 99 1.15 13.14 -2.70
CA GLN A 99 1.73 14.06 -3.66
C GLN A 99 1.00 15.41 -3.57
N ARG A 100 1.71 16.46 -3.15
CA ARG A 100 1.24 17.85 -3.19
C ARG A 100 1.97 18.62 -4.28
#